data_AF-K9ZWI1-F1
#
_entry.id   AF-K9ZWI1-F1
#
_cell.length_a   1.000
_cell.length_b   1.000
_cell.length_c   1.000
_cell.angle_alpha   90.00
_cell.angle_beta   90.00
_cell.angle_gamma   90.00
#
_symmetry.space_group_name_H-M   'P 1'
#
loop_
_entity.id
_entity.type
_entity.pdbx_description
1 polymer ?
#
loop_
_entity_poly.entity_id
_entity_poly.type
_entity_poly.pdbx_seq_one_letter_code
_entity_poly.pdbx_strand_id
1 'polypeptide(L)'
;MPLFDIKDASVIMYELDQCRAAHPTTYIKINAFDNARGTESCALSFIAQRPYEEPGFYLERQETESRNIRYTIHSYVVNKYPPGERYVL
;
A
#
# COMPACT_ATOMS: atom_id res chain seq x y z
N MET A 1 -11.06 6.16 10.79
CA MET A 1 -12.17 6.19 9.81
C MET A 1 -11.84 7.21 8.72
N PRO A 2 -12.45 7.18 7.53
CA PRO A 2 -12.27 8.24 6.54
C PRO A 2 -12.77 9.59 7.08
N LEU A 3 -12.11 10.67 6.69
CA LEU A 3 -12.38 12.03 7.17
C LEU A 3 -13.49 12.71 6.34
N PHE A 4 -14.69 12.11 6.27
CA PHE A 4 -15.76 12.54 5.35
C PHE A 4 -16.27 13.97 5.56
N ASP A 5 -16.36 14.43 6.81
CA ASP A 5 -16.92 15.76 7.13
C ASP A 5 -15.86 16.86 7.25
N ILE A 6 -14.57 16.51 7.06
CA ILE A 6 -13.45 17.43 7.21
C ILE A 6 -13.24 18.21 5.91
N LYS A 7 -13.30 19.54 6.02
CA LYS A 7 -13.06 20.45 4.89
C LYS A 7 -11.68 21.08 4.90
N ASP A 8 -10.99 21.06 6.04
CA ASP A 8 -9.67 21.63 6.19
C ASP A 8 -8.59 20.59 5.89
N ALA A 9 -7.76 20.86 4.88
CA ALA A 9 -6.65 19.99 4.50
C ALA A 9 -5.59 19.87 5.60
N SER A 10 -5.48 20.86 6.51
CA SER A 10 -4.51 20.82 7.61
C SER A 10 -4.74 19.63 8.55
N VAL A 11 -6.00 19.26 8.80
CA VAL A 11 -6.39 18.11 9.61
C VAL A 11 -5.98 16.80 8.94
N ILE A 12 -6.11 16.72 7.61
CA ILE A 12 -5.66 15.55 6.84
C ILE A 12 -4.14 15.39 6.95
N MET A 13 -3.40 16.50 6.82
CA MET A 13 -1.93 16.49 6.96
C MET A 13 -1.49 16.14 8.38
N TYR A 14 -2.20 16.63 9.40
CA TYR A 14 -1.95 16.27 10.79
C TYR A 14 -2.11 14.77 11.03
N GLU A 15 -3.23 14.17 10.60
CA GLU A 15 -3.46 12.72 10.72
C GLU A 15 -2.42 11.90 9.94
N LEU A 16 -2.01 12.39 8.77
CA LEU A 16 -0.91 11.78 8.00
C LEU A 16 0.39 11.76 8.80
N ASP A 17 0.76 12.87 9.43
CA ASP A 17 2.00 12.96 10.21
C ASP A 17 1.93 12.10 11.49
N GLN A 18 0.77 12.01 12.15
CA GLN A 18 0.56 11.06 13.25
C GLN A 18 0.72 9.60 12.77
N CYS A 19 0.19 9.27 11.59
CA CYS A 19 0.32 7.94 10.99
C CYS A 19 1.78 7.62 10.64
N ARG A 20 2.53 8.58 10.12
CA ARG A 20 3.98 8.45 9.86
C ARG A 20 4.75 8.20 11.16
N ALA A 21 4.44 8.93 12.23
CA ALA A 21 5.09 8.75 13.53
C ALA A 21 4.83 7.35 14.11
N ALA A 22 3.61 6.82 13.97
CA ALA A 22 3.26 5.47 14.42
C ALA A 22 3.83 4.36 13.52
N HIS A 23 4.07 4.64 12.24
CA HIS A 23 4.49 3.66 11.23
C HIS A 23 5.63 4.19 10.34
N PRO A 24 6.85 4.33 10.87
CA PRO A 24 7.92 5.11 10.23
C PRO A 24 8.51 4.51 8.96
N THR A 25 8.45 3.19 8.79
CA THR A 25 9.18 2.48 7.73
C THR A 25 8.27 1.79 6.72
N THR A 26 6.95 1.94 6.85
CA THR A 26 5.98 1.22 6.02
C THR A 26 5.48 2.07 4.86
N TYR A 27 4.76 1.44 3.93
CA TYR A 27 4.01 2.18 2.93
C TYR A 27 2.78 2.84 3.56
N ILE A 28 2.62 4.13 3.27
CA ILE A 28 1.41 4.89 3.59
C ILE A 28 0.89 5.48 2.28
N LYS A 29 -0.41 5.34 2.03
CA LYS A 29 -1.09 5.93 0.87
C LYS A 29 -2.26 6.79 1.29
N ILE A 30 -2.51 7.83 0.51
CA ILE A 30 -3.68 8.69 0.64
C ILE A 30 -4.69 8.28 -0.43
N ASN A 31 -5.94 8.10 -0.04
CA ASN A 31 -7.05 7.83 -0.95
C ASN A 31 -8.08 8.96 -0.85
N ALA A 32 -8.62 9.40 -1.99
CA ALA A 32 -9.79 10.26 -2.06
C ALA A 32 -10.96 9.46 -2.65
N PHE A 33 -12.04 9.37 -1.89
CA PHE A 33 -13.26 8.66 -2.29
C PHE A 33 -14.31 9.65 -2.78
N ASP A 34 -14.88 9.38 -3.94
CA ASP A 34 -15.99 10.14 -4.50
C ASP A 34 -17.28 9.32 -4.35
N ASN A 35 -18.22 9.86 -3.56
CA ASN A 35 -19.51 9.24 -3.27
C ASN A 35 -20.63 9.69 -4.22
N ALA A 36 -20.34 10.47 -5.26
CA ALA A 36 -21.32 10.83 -6.26
C ALA A 36 -21.85 9.57 -6.96
N ARG A 37 -23.17 9.52 -7.17
CA ARG A 37 -23.84 8.44 -7.90
C ARG A 37 -23.20 8.26 -9.27
N GLY A 38 -22.74 7.05 -9.57
CA GLY A 38 -22.03 6.71 -10.81
C GLY A 38 -20.50 6.65 -10.68
N THR A 39 -19.91 7.27 -9.65
CA THR A 39 -18.51 7.03 -9.26
C THR A 39 -18.45 5.99 -8.15
N GLU A 40 -18.97 6.32 -6.96
CA GLU A 40 -19.03 5.45 -5.77
C GLU A 40 -17.72 4.68 -5.50
N SER A 41 -16.58 5.33 -5.72
CA SER A 41 -15.26 4.69 -5.77
C SER A 41 -14.12 5.64 -5.39
N CYS A 42 -12.93 5.06 -5.24
CA CYS A 42 -11.69 5.81 -5.05
C CYS A 42 -11.32 6.54 -6.35
N ALA A 43 -11.38 7.87 -6.34
CA ALA A 43 -11.07 8.72 -7.48
C ALA A 43 -9.57 9.11 -7.54
N LEU A 44 -8.85 9.02 -6.42
CA LEU A 44 -7.41 9.30 -6.35
C LEU A 44 -6.72 8.41 -5.31
N SER A 45 -5.57 7.83 -5.66
CA SER A 45 -4.75 7.03 -4.75
C SER A 45 -3.27 7.22 -5.08
N PHE A 46 -2.48 7.70 -4.11
CA PHE A 46 -1.03 7.87 -4.27
C PHE A 46 -0.26 7.55 -3.00
N ILE A 47 1.02 7.19 -3.15
CA ILE A 47 1.93 6.86 -2.05
C ILE A 47 2.43 8.16 -1.40
N ALA A 48 2.27 8.27 -0.09
CA ALA A 48 2.74 9.39 0.72
C ALA A 48 4.00 9.05 1.55
N GLN A 49 4.28 7.76 1.75
CA GLN A 49 5.50 7.25 2.37
C GLN A 49 5.81 5.85 1.81
N ARG A 50 7.10 5.53 1.69
CA ARG A 50 7.56 4.18 1.37
C ARG A 50 8.77 3.80 2.24
N PRO A 51 9.04 2.50 2.44
CA PRO A 51 10.28 2.03 3.05
C PRO A 51 11.50 2.59 2.32
N TYR A 52 12.59 2.81 3.06
CA TYR A 52 13.86 3.27 2.49
C TYR A 52 14.41 2.26 1.48
N GLU A 53 14.36 0.98 1.81
CA GLU A 53 14.70 -0.12 0.91
C GLU A 53 13.48 -1.01 0.66
N GLU A 54 13.21 -1.26 -0.62
CA GLU A 54 12.20 -2.20 -1.09
C GLU A 54 12.89 -3.28 -1.94
N PRO A 55 13.14 -4.47 -1.39
CA PRO A 55 13.72 -5.60 -2.13
C PRO A 55 12.86 -6.04 -3.32
N GLY A 56 11.56 -5.73 -3.31
CA GLY A 56 10.66 -6.00 -4.42
C GLY A 56 10.15 -7.43 -4.45
N PHE A 57 10.05 -7.98 -5.66
CA PHE A 57 9.35 -9.23 -5.92
C PHE A 57 10.16 -10.11 -6.88
N TYR A 58 9.91 -11.42 -6.81
CA TYR A 58 10.30 -12.36 -7.86
C TYR A 58 9.08 -13.03 -8.47
N LEU A 59 9.26 -13.49 -9.71
CA LEU A 59 8.25 -14.21 -10.46
C LEU A 59 8.59 -15.70 -10.43
N GLU A 60 7.86 -16.47 -9.64
CA GLU A 60 7.90 -17.92 -9.69
C GLU A 60 7.20 -18.39 -10.97
N ARG A 61 7.82 -19.37 -11.64
CA ARG A 61 7.35 -19.94 -12.90
C ARG A 61 7.14 -21.43 -12.71
N GLN A 62 5.89 -21.85 -12.69
CA GLN A 62 5.54 -23.27 -12.65
C GLN A 62 5.14 -23.72 -14.06
N GLU A 63 5.91 -24.64 -14.64
CA GLU A 63 5.54 -25.30 -15.90
C GLU A 63 4.27 -26.13 -15.70
N THR A 64 3.32 -25.99 -16.63
CA THR A 64 2.09 -26.79 -16.65
C THR A 64 1.95 -27.47 -18.01
N GLU A 65 0.74 -27.86 -18.41
CA GLU A 65 0.53 -28.57 -19.67
C GLU A 65 1.02 -27.77 -20.88
N SER A 66 1.77 -28.44 -21.76
CA SER A 66 2.36 -27.86 -22.97
C SER A 66 3.35 -26.73 -22.63
N ARG A 67 3.22 -25.56 -23.27
CA ARG A 67 4.09 -24.38 -23.09
C ARG A 67 3.51 -23.36 -22.11
N ASN A 68 2.53 -23.77 -21.30
CA ASN A 68 1.92 -22.90 -20.31
C ASN A 68 2.79 -22.75 -19.07
N ILE A 69 2.83 -21.54 -18.53
CA ILE A 69 3.49 -21.23 -17.26
C ILE A 69 2.46 -20.59 -16.34
N ARG A 70 2.30 -21.15 -15.15
CA ARG A 70 1.54 -20.54 -14.07
C ARG A 70 2.50 -19.67 -13.26
N TYR A 71 2.17 -18.38 -13.18
CA TYR A 71 2.99 -17.38 -12.53
C TYR A 71 2.49 -17.07 -11.12
N THR A 72 3.43 -17.01 -10.17
CA THR A 72 3.17 -16.51 -8.82
C THR A 72 4.13 -15.36 -8.52
N ILE A 73 3.59 -14.20 -8.12
CA ILE A 73 4.41 -13.07 -7.68
C ILE A 73 4.65 -13.24 -6.18
N HIS A 74 5.91 -13.29 -5.79
CA HIS A 74 6.33 -13.39 -4.39
C HIS A 74 7.05 -12.14 -3.96
N SER A 75 6.65 -11.54 -2.84
CA SER A 75 7.42 -10.46 -2.21
C SER A 75 8.54 -11.07 -1.37
N TYR A 76 9.78 -10.64 -1.59
CA TYR A 76 10.93 -11.10 -0.81
C TYR A 76 10.73 -10.85 0.68
N VAL A 77 10.20 -9.67 1.01
CA VAL A 77 10.02 -9.23 2.40
C VAL A 77 8.91 -10.01 3.10
N VAL A 78 7.78 -10.22 2.41
CA VAL A 78 6.65 -10.98 2.97
C VAL A 78 7.02 -12.43 3.22
N ASN A 79 7.81 -13.04 2.33
CA ASN A 79 8.24 -14.42 2.48
C ASN A 79 9.26 -14.60 3.62
N LYS A 80 10.02 -13.55 3.95
CA LYS A 80 11.09 -13.61 4.96
C LYS A 80 10.62 -13.25 6.37
N TYR A 81 9.68 -12.30 6.52
CA TYR A 81 9.31 -11.73 7.82
C TYR A 81 7.79 -11.63 8.03
N PRO A 82 7.31 -11.81 9.28
CA PRO A 82 5.90 -11.66 9.63
C PRO A 82 5.45 -10.18 9.52
N PRO A 83 4.14 -9.91 9.44
CA PRO A 83 3.62 -8.53 9.47
C PRO A 83 4.17 -7.74 10.67
N GLY A 84 4.55 -6.47 10.44
CA GLY A 84 5.14 -5.61 11.48
C GLY A 84 6.67 -5.61 11.49
N GLU A 85 7.32 -6.71 11.08
CA GLU A 85 8.78 -6.87 11.05
C GLU A 85 9.37 -6.84 9.63
N ARG A 86 8.56 -6.44 8.65
CA ARG A 86 8.90 -6.53 7.23
C ARG A 86 9.93 -5.49 6.77
N TYR A 87 9.83 -4.27 7.28
CA TYR A 87 10.68 -3.16 6.89
C TYR A 87 11.29 -2.51 8.13
N VAL A 88 11.97 -3.30 8.96
CA VAL A 88 12.68 -2.75 10.13
C VAL A 88 13.98 -2.12 9.65
N LEU A 89 14.33 -0.96 10.22
CA LEU A 89 15.65 -0.35 10.04
C LEU A 89 16.74 -1.21 10.69
#